data_AF-A0A938LYX1-F1
#
_entry.id   AF-A0A938LYX1-F1
#
_cell.length_a   1.000
_cell.length_b   1.000
_cell.length_c   1.000
_cell.angle_alpha   90.00
_cell.angle_beta   90.00
_cell.angle_gamma   90.00
#
_symmetry.space_group_name_H-M   'P 1'
#
loop_
_entity.id
_entity.type
_entity.pdbx_description
1 polymer ?
#
loop_
_entity_poly.entity_id
_entity_poly.type
_entity_poly.pdbx_seq_one_letter_code
_entity_poly.pdbx_strand_id
1 'polypeptide(L)' 'MAKIIKVHCTGPERHENEINLDDLIGEDVVIYGGPIATGRDLPARVVRRCDICDQGKVILTREMIEENL' A
#
# COMPACT_ATOMS: atom_id res chain seq x y z
N MET A 1 15.51 -4.32 8.97
CA MET A 1 15.66 -4.42 7.51
C MET A 1 14.37 -3.89 6.92
N ALA A 2 14.43 -2.92 6.01
CA ALA A 2 13.22 -2.37 5.41
C ALA A 2 12.52 -3.44 4.58
N LYS A 3 11.23 -3.66 4.83
CA LYS A 3 10.46 -4.67 4.09
C LYS A 3 9.86 -3.99 2.87
N ILE A 4 10.50 -4.16 1.73
CA ILE A 4 10.12 -3.54 0.46
C ILE A 4 9.33 -4.55 -0.35
N ILE A 5 8.14 -4.17 -0.82
CA ILE A 5 7.28 -5.02 -1.66
C ILE A 5 7.06 -4.33 -2.99
N LYS A 6 7.09 -5.11 -4.08
CA LYS A 6 6.82 -4.64 -5.43
C LYS A 6 5.34 -4.84 -5.76
N VAL A 7 4.62 -3.74 -6.03
CA VAL A 7 3.20 -3.78 -6.39
C VAL A 7 2.99 -3.03 -7.69
N HIS A 8 2.20 -3.64 -8.59
CA HIS A 8 1.83 -2.98 -9.83
C HIS A 8 0.67 -2.01 -9.60
N CYS A 9 0.74 -0.82 -10.18
CA CYS A 9 -0.37 0.11 -10.11
C CYS A 9 -1.57 -0.38 -10.94
N THR A 10 -2.76 0.15 -10.65
CA THR A 10 -3.99 -0.14 -11.38
C THR A 10 -4.15 0.69 -12.67
N GLY A 11 -3.09 1.39 -13.09
CA GLY A 11 -3.08 2.17 -14.33
C GLY A 11 -2.96 1.29 -15.57
N PRO A 12 -3.19 1.85 -16.78
CA PRO A 12 -3.15 1.11 -18.04
C PRO A 12 -1.77 0.47 -18.31
N GLU A 13 -0.70 1.14 -17.89
CA GLU A 13 0.68 0.67 -18.07
C GLU A 13 1.16 -0.26 -16.95
N ARG A 14 0.38 -0.41 -15.87
CA ARG A 14 0.68 -1.27 -14.71
C ARG A 14 2.14 -1.12 -14.21
N HIS A 15 2.57 0.10 -13.94
CA HIS A 15 3.91 0.39 -13.44
C HIS A 15 4.22 -0.38 -12.15
N GLU A 16 5.43 -0.94 -12.04
CA GLU A 16 5.94 -1.52 -10.79
C GLU A 16 6.32 -0.40 -9.81
N ASN A 17 5.82 -0.49 -8.58
CA ASN A 17 6.12 0.45 -7.50
C ASN A 17 6.75 -0.33 -6.35
N GLU A 18 7.85 0.20 -5.80
CA GLU A 18 8.55 -0.37 -4.66
C GLU A 18 8.07 0.31 -3.38
N ILE A 19 7.26 -0.40 -2.60
CA ILE A 19 6.62 0.12 -1.40
C ILE A 19 7.37 -0.37 -0.18
N ASN A 20 7.91 0.56 0.61
CA ASN A 20 8.45 0.26 1.92
C ASN A 20 7.32 0.12 2.94
N LEU A 21 7.16 -1.06 3.54
CA LEU A 21 6.14 -1.33 4.55
C LEU A 21 6.36 -0.53 5.85
N ASP A 22 7.59 -0.09 6.13
CA ASP A 22 7.87 0.77 7.29
C ASP A 22 7.38 2.21 7.08
N ASP A 23 7.20 2.65 5.82
CA ASP A 23 6.72 3.99 5.42
C ASP A 23 5.23 4.00 5.04
N LEU A 24 4.53 2.92 5.33
CA LEU A 24 3.19 2.67 4.79
C LEU A 24 2.12 3.62 5.34
N ILE A 25 2.43 4.37 6.40
CA ILE A 25 1.60 5.42 7.00
C ILE A 25 2.26 6.78 6.72
N GLY A 26 1.88 7.42 5.61
CA GLY A 26 2.37 8.75 5.20
C GLY A 26 1.24 9.63 4.65
N GLU A 27 1.54 10.90 4.34
CA GLU A 27 0.53 11.93 3.98
C GLU A 27 -0.31 11.60 2.74
N ASP A 28 0.22 10.81 1.79
CA ASP A 28 -0.46 10.43 0.54
C ASP A 28 -1.13 9.04 0.57
N VAL A 29 -1.40 8.52 1.77
CA VAL A 29 -1.98 7.19 1.97
C VAL A 29 -3.45 7.26 2.35
N VAL A 30 -4.30 6.64 1.56
CA VAL A 30 -5.70 6.39 1.95
C VAL A 30 -5.79 5.02 2.62
N ILE A 31 -6.06 5.03 3.92
CA ILE A 31 -6.21 3.83 4.74
C ILE A 31 -7.69 3.47 4.85
N TYR A 32 -8.05 2.25 4.47
CA TYR A 32 -9.39 1.70 4.66
C TYR A 32 -9.40 0.66 5.78
N GLY A 33 -10.35 0.80 6.70
CA GLY A 33 -10.50 -0.11 7.85
C GLY A 33 -9.33 0.00 8.82
N GLY A 34 -9.06 1.22 9.30
CA GLY A 34 -7.95 1.50 10.19
C GLY A 34 -8.02 0.77 11.53
N PRO A 35 -6.92 0.75 12.31
CA PRO A 35 -6.81 0.01 13.57
C PRO A 35 -7.90 0.35 14.57
N ILE A 36 -8.23 1.64 14.69
CA ILE A 36 -9.24 2.16 15.63
C ILE A 36 -10.65 1.65 15.28
N ALA A 37 -10.93 1.44 13.98
CA ALA A 37 -12.22 0.97 13.51
C ALA A 37 -12.36 -0.57 13.52
N THR A 38 -11.25 -1.30 13.57
CA THR A 38 -11.24 -2.77 13.39
C THR A 38 -10.64 -3.55 14.56
N GLY A 39 -9.99 -2.88 15.52
CA GLY A 39 -9.30 -3.50 16.65
C GLY A 39 -8.03 -4.27 16.26
N ARG A 40 -7.45 -3.98 15.10
CA ARG A 40 -6.30 -4.72 14.53
C ARG A 40 -5.13 -3.79 14.25
N ASP A 41 -3.89 -4.26 14.41
CA ASP A 41 -2.68 -3.45 14.16
C ASP A 41 -2.52 -3.02 12.70
N LEU A 42 -3.00 -3.82 11.74
CA LEU A 42 -2.86 -3.54 10.31
C LEU A 42 -4.18 -3.13 9.66
N PRO A 43 -4.18 -2.10 8.81
CA PRO A 43 -5.35 -1.71 8.04
C PRO A 43 -5.78 -2.79 7.05
N ALA A 44 -7.06 -2.79 6.66
CA ALA A 44 -7.57 -3.78 5.71
C ALA A 44 -7.02 -3.56 4.29
N ARG A 45 -6.86 -2.29 3.90
CA ARG A 45 -6.34 -1.90 2.60
C ARG A 45 -5.69 -0.53 2.67
N VAL A 46 -4.60 -0.37 1.95
CA VAL A 46 -3.81 0.85 1.85
C VAL A 46 -3.72 1.20 0.38
N VAL A 47 -4.12 2.42 0.05
CA VAL A 47 -4.12 2.91 -1.33
C VAL A 47 -3.18 4.10 -1.40
N ARG A 48 -2.18 4.00 -2.27
CA ARG A 48 -1.23 5.06 -2.60
C ARG A 48 -1.38 5.48 -4.07
N ARG A 49 -0.83 6.65 -4.39
CA ARG A 49 -0.59 7.04 -5.79
C ARG A 49 0.56 6.21 -6.37
N CYS A 50 0.58 6.08 -7.69
CA CYS A 50 1.72 5.48 -8.39
C CYS A 50 2.84 6.52 -8.47
N ASP A 51 4.08 6.11 -8.23
CA ASP A 51 5.27 6.99 -8.30
C ASP A 51 5.62 7.39 -9.74
N ILE A 52 5.06 6.67 -10.74
CA ILE A 52 5.36 6.85 -12.17
C ILE A 52 4.22 7.57 -12.91
N CYS A 53 2.97 7.47 -12.45
CA CYS A 53 1.84 8.08 -13.14
C CYS A 53 0.73 8.56 -12.21
N ASP A 54 -0.01 9.58 -12.64
CA ASP A 54 -1.15 10.11 -11.88
C ASP A 54 -2.48 9.38 -12.16
N GLN A 55 -2.49 8.45 -13.13
CA GLN A 55 -3.68 7.73 -13.56
C GLN A 55 -3.93 6.44 -12.75
N GLY A 56 -2.86 5.81 -12.26
CA GLY A 56 -2.90 4.56 -11.53
C GLY A 56 -2.83 4.76 -10.01
N LYS A 57 -3.39 3.81 -9.26
CA LYS A 57 -3.19 3.72 -7.81
C LYS A 57 -2.48 2.43 -7.47
N VAL A 58 -1.68 2.45 -6.42
CA VAL A 58 -1.06 1.25 -5.85
C VAL A 58 -1.92 0.80 -4.70
N ILE A 59 -2.40 -0.43 -4.76
CA ILE A 59 -3.31 -0.99 -3.75
C ILE A 59 -2.58 -2.11 -3.03
N LEU A 60 -2.37 -1.95 -1.73
CA LEU A 60 -1.85 -2.97 -0.84
C LEU A 60 -3.00 -3.49 0.01
N THR A 61 -3.25 -4.79 -0.03
CA THR A 61 -4.18 -5.45 0.90
C THR A 61 -3.43 -5.88 2.15
N ARG A 62 -4.18 -6.13 3.23
CA ARG A 62 -3.59 -6.66 4.47
C ARG A 62 -2.79 -7.93 4.24
N GLU A 63 -3.34 -8.88 3.49
CA GLU A 63 -2.68 -10.17 3.22
C GLU A 63 -1.30 -9.95 2.58
N MET A 64 -1.19 -9.03 1.61
CA MET A 64 0.09 -8.69 0.99
C MET A 64 1.11 -8.09 1.98
N ILE A 65 0.64 -7.31 2.96
CA ILE A 65 1.47 -6.71 4.00
C ILE A 65 1.92 -7.79 5.00
N GLU A 66 0.99 -8.67 5.41
CA GLU A 66 1.24 -9.78 6.35
C GLU A 66 2.20 -10.83 5.77
N GLU A 67 2.10 -11.18 4.49
CA GLU A 67 3.03 -12.11 3.82
C GLU A 67 4.47 -11.59 3.77
N ASN A 68 4.66 -10.29 3.91
CA ASN A 68 5.95 -9.62 3.82
C ASN A 68 6.41 -9.03 5.17
N LEU A 69 5.70 -9.28 6.28
CA LEU A 69 6.08 -8.95 7.66
C LEU A 69 6.66 -10.19 8.36
#